data_AF-A0A098YBP4-F1
#
_entry.id   AF-A0A098YBP4-F1
#
_cell.length_a   1.000
_cell.length_b   1.000
_cell.length_c   1.000
_cell.angle_alpha   90.00
_cell.angle_beta   90.00
_cell.angle_gamma   90.00
#
_symmetry.space_group_name_H-M   'P 1'
#
loop_
_entity.id
_entity.type
_entity.pdbx_description
1 polymer ?
#
loop_
_entity_poly.entity_id
_entity_poly.type
_entity_poly.pdbx_seq_one_letter_code
_entity_poly.pdbx_strand_id
1 'polypeptide(L)'
;MSTNATETHRQKRHPNEVACPTWCARHQDVDAGTPDAFRVHRSRTRRTAGYQVQLQRVDDDQAGRTVVLLDDTELTAKQAQALAEVLQAAAGDAR
;
A
#
# COMPACT_ATOMS: atom_id res chain seq x y z
N MET A 1 17.95 -31.59 40.59
CA MET A 1 17.46 -31.93 39.25
C MET A 1 16.49 -30.83 38.85
N SER A 2 16.96 -29.82 38.11
CA SER A 2 16.16 -28.65 37.74
C SER A 2 15.59 -28.86 36.34
N THR A 3 14.29 -29.04 36.22
CA THR A 3 13.61 -29.19 34.93
C THR A 3 13.27 -27.83 34.34
N ASN A 4 13.82 -27.60 33.15
CA ASN A 4 13.47 -26.64 32.11
C ASN A 4 12.00 -26.16 32.14
N ALA A 5 11.80 -24.85 32.27
CA ALA A 5 10.64 -24.18 31.70
C ALA A 5 11.10 -23.54 30.39
N THR A 6 10.89 -24.28 29.31
CA THR A 6 11.09 -23.85 27.93
C THR A 6 10.31 -22.56 27.68
N GLU A 7 11.03 -21.45 27.49
CA GLU A 7 10.48 -20.23 26.89
C GLU A 7 9.99 -20.60 25.48
N THR A 8 8.69 -20.87 25.38
CA THR A 8 8.00 -20.97 24.10
C THR A 8 7.97 -19.56 23.51
N HIS A 9 9.05 -19.19 22.83
CA HIS A 9 9.12 -18.05 21.94
C HIS A 9 8.01 -18.24 20.90
N ARG A 10 6.82 -17.69 21.20
CA ARG A 10 5.65 -17.70 20.34
C ARG A 10 6.06 -16.92 19.11
N GLN A 11 6.50 -17.64 18.08
CA GLN A 11 6.78 -17.12 16.75
C GLN A 11 5.58 -16.25 16.39
N LYS A 12 5.76 -14.92 16.43
CA LYS A 12 4.84 -13.98 15.80
C LYS A 12 4.87 -14.40 14.33
N ARG A 13 3.85 -15.17 13.91
CA ARG A 13 3.64 -15.43 12.50
C ARG A 13 3.40 -14.05 11.90
N HIS A 14 4.43 -13.51 11.25
CA HIS A 14 4.28 -12.30 10.48
C HIS A 14 3.19 -12.60 9.43
N PRO A 15 2.14 -11.76 9.35
CA PRO A 15 1.11 -11.93 8.35
C PRO A 15 1.81 -11.85 7.01
N ASN A 16 1.69 -12.93 6.21
CA ASN A 16 2.13 -13.09 4.83
C ASN A 16 3.42 -12.33 4.45
N GLU A 17 4.49 -13.06 4.12
CA GLU A 17 5.63 -12.53 3.37
C GLU A 17 5.22 -12.09 1.95
N VAL A 18 4.29 -11.14 1.83
CA VAL A 18 3.95 -10.49 0.57
C VAL A 18 5.13 -9.62 0.22
N ALA A 19 5.84 -10.04 -0.84
CA ALA A 19 6.90 -9.25 -1.42
C ALA A 19 6.35 -7.88 -1.82
N CYS A 20 7.11 -6.82 -1.54
CA CYS A 20 6.72 -5.47 -1.91
C CYS A 20 6.48 -5.38 -3.43
N PRO A 21 5.38 -4.77 -3.89
CA PRO A 21 5.21 -4.45 -5.31
C PRO A 21 6.42 -3.67 -5.85
N THR A 22 6.76 -3.83 -7.12
CA THR A 22 7.94 -3.18 -7.74
C THR A 22 7.91 -1.65 -7.69
N TRP A 23 6.72 -1.05 -7.59
CA TRP A 23 6.52 0.39 -7.44
C TRP A 23 6.55 0.88 -5.98
N CYS A 24 6.55 -0.03 -5.00
CA CYS A 24 6.51 0.29 -3.58
C CYS A 24 7.81 0.99 -3.18
N ALA A 25 7.68 2.22 -2.71
CA ALA A 25 8.79 3.02 -2.20
C ALA A 25 8.86 3.02 -0.68
N ARG A 26 7.71 2.84 -0.02
CA ARG A 26 7.57 2.76 1.43
C ARG A 26 6.45 1.77 1.78
N HIS A 27 6.66 0.94 2.80
CA HIS A 27 5.59 0.15 3.40
C HIS A 27 5.41 0.51 4.88
N GLN A 28 4.25 0.16 5.42
CA GLN A 28 3.90 0.29 6.82
C GLN A 28 3.15 -0.96 7.26
N ASP A 29 3.66 -1.64 8.28
CA ASP A 29 2.93 -2.70 8.97
C ASP A 29 1.99 -2.06 9.97
N VAL A 30 0.70 -2.40 9.88
CA VAL A 30 -0.34 -1.95 10.81
C VAL A 30 -0.80 -3.16 11.60
N ASP A 31 -0.58 -3.12 12.91
CA ASP A 31 -1.08 -4.12 13.84
C ASP A 31 -2.32 -3.55 14.53
N ALA A 32 -3.51 -3.88 14.02
CA ALA A 32 -4.79 -3.49 14.61
C ALA A 32 -5.31 -4.54 15.62
N GLY A 33 -4.46 -5.50 16.02
CA GLY A 33 -4.84 -6.67 16.79
C GLY A 33 -4.83 -7.94 15.93
N THR A 34 -4.84 -9.12 16.58
CA THR A 34 -5.00 -10.39 15.87
C THR A 34 -6.49 -10.63 15.63
N PRO A 35 -6.97 -10.90 14.40
CA PRO A 35 -6.24 -11.23 13.15
C PRO A 35 -5.94 -10.06 12.20
N ASP A 36 -6.35 -8.84 12.52
CA ASP A 36 -6.37 -7.66 11.64
C ASP A 36 -5.00 -6.98 11.41
N ALA A 37 -3.92 -7.76 11.31
CA ALA A 37 -2.61 -7.23 10.96
C ALA A 37 -2.49 -7.14 9.43
N PHE A 38 -2.30 -5.93 8.89
CA PHE A 38 -2.22 -5.69 7.45
C PHE A 38 -1.03 -4.81 7.09
N ARG A 39 -0.59 -4.90 5.83
CA ARG A 39 0.53 -4.11 5.30
C ARG A 39 0.04 -3.09 4.28
N VAL A 40 0.46 -1.84 4.44
CA VAL A 40 0.16 -0.77 3.48
C VAL A 40 1.42 -0.44 2.68
N HIS A 41 1.38 -0.67 1.37
CA HIS A 41 2.42 -0.30 0.41
C HIS A 41 2.09 1.03 -0.25
N ARG A 42 3.07 1.92 -0.38
CA ARG A 42 2.92 3.25 -0.99
C ARG A 42 4.04 3.52 -2.00
N SER A 43 3.67 4.06 -3.16
CA SER A 43 4.65 4.58 -4.11
C SER A 43 5.20 5.93 -3.67
N ARG A 44 6.17 6.48 -4.40
CA ARG A 44 6.58 7.88 -4.22
C ARG A 44 5.45 8.81 -4.66
N THR A 45 5.15 9.83 -3.87
CA THR A 45 4.24 10.91 -4.28
C THR A 45 4.84 11.66 -5.47
N ARG A 46 4.04 11.83 -6.52
CA ARG A 46 4.38 12.64 -7.69
C ARG A 46 3.51 13.88 -7.72
N ARG A 47 4.06 15.00 -8.20
CA ARG A 47 3.28 16.22 -8.45
C ARG A 47 3.11 16.40 -9.95
N THR A 48 1.88 16.60 -10.40
CA THR A 48 1.55 16.82 -11.81
C THR A 48 0.32 17.72 -11.91
N ALA A 49 0.35 18.71 -12.80
CA ALA A 49 -0.75 19.66 -13.00
C ALA A 49 -1.30 20.32 -11.70
N GLY A 50 -0.44 20.51 -10.69
CA GLY A 50 -0.84 21.04 -9.37
C GLY A 50 -1.34 20.01 -8.35
N TYR A 51 -1.53 18.76 -8.75
CA TYR A 51 -2.04 17.67 -7.90
C TYR A 51 -0.93 16.75 -7.41
N GLN A 52 -1.14 16.14 -6.25
CA GLN A 52 -0.32 15.04 -5.73
C GLN A 52 -0.95 13.70 -6.09
N VAL A 53 -0.19 12.83 -6.74
CA VAL A 53 -0.62 11.48 -7.14
C VAL A 53 0.25 10.44 -6.46
N GLN A 54 -0.38 9.41 -5.88
CA GLN A 54 0.30 8.27 -5.25
C GLN A 54 -0.46 6.97 -5.50
N LEU A 55 0.26 5.84 -5.57
CA LEU A 55 -0.34 4.51 -5.53
C LEU A 55 -0.27 3.98 -4.10
N GLN A 56 -1.37 3.44 -3.62
CA GLN A 56 -1.45 2.74 -2.35
C GLN A 56 -2.01 1.33 -2.57
N ARG A 57 -1.45 0.34 -1.89
CA ARG A 57 -2.02 -1.02 -1.82
C ARG A 57 -2.12 -1.43 -0.36
N VAL A 58 -3.29 -1.89 0.04
CA VAL A 58 -3.50 -2.51 1.36
C VAL A 58 -3.50 -4.01 1.12
N ASP A 59 -2.53 -4.71 1.69
CA ASP A 59 -2.48 -6.17 1.70
C ASP A 59 -3.02 -6.68 3.04
N ASP A 60 -4.28 -7.09 2.99
CA ASP A 60 -5.00 -7.80 4.04
C ASP A 60 -5.34 -9.24 3.58
N ASP A 61 -6.03 -10.01 4.42
CA ASP A 61 -6.47 -11.38 4.09
C ASP A 61 -7.55 -11.44 3.00
N GLN A 62 -8.10 -10.30 2.55
CA GLN A 62 -9.22 -10.21 1.61
C GLN A 62 -8.81 -9.79 0.19
N ALA A 63 -7.65 -10.29 -0.27
CA ALA A 63 -7.07 -10.01 -1.58
C ALA A 63 -6.77 -8.51 -1.76
N GLY A 64 -5.57 -8.13 -1.33
CA GLY A 64 -5.16 -6.74 -1.22
C GLY A 64 -5.54 -5.81 -2.38
N ARG A 65 -6.11 -4.64 -2.04
CA ARG A 65 -6.65 -3.68 -2.99
C ARG A 65 -5.64 -2.59 -3.30
N THR A 66 -5.38 -2.36 -4.59
CA THR A 66 -4.57 -1.23 -5.08
C THR A 66 -5.48 -0.07 -5.48
N VAL A 67 -5.15 1.13 -5.03
CA VAL A 67 -5.88 2.37 -5.28
C VAL A 67 -4.95 3.50 -5.70
N VAL A 68 -5.50 4.46 -6.44
CA VAL A 68 -4.83 5.73 -6.77
C VAL A 68 -5.32 6.79 -5.80
N LEU A 69 -4.38 7.48 -5.16
CA LEU A 69 -4.66 8.65 -4.33
C LEU A 69 -4.37 9.91 -5.14
N LEU A 70 -5.32 10.84 -5.16
CA LEU A 70 -5.19 12.21 -5.67
C LEU A 70 -5.40 13.17 -4.50
N ASP A 71 -4.36 13.91 -4.11
CA ASP A 71 -4.36 14.77 -2.91
C ASP A 71 -4.93 14.04 -1.68
N ASP A 72 -4.38 12.86 -1.41
CA ASP A 72 -4.77 11.94 -0.33
C ASP A 72 -6.21 11.38 -0.42
N THR A 73 -6.95 11.69 -1.49
CA THR A 73 -8.29 11.16 -1.75
C THR A 73 -8.22 9.91 -2.61
N GLU A 74 -8.84 8.83 -2.14
CA GLU A 74 -8.97 7.59 -2.91
C GLU A 74 -9.89 7.77 -4.12
N LEU A 75 -9.37 7.43 -5.30
CA LEU A 75 -10.16 7.42 -6.51
C LEU A 75 -10.85 6.06 -6.71
N THR A 76 -12.10 6.12 -7.15
CA THR A 76 -12.77 4.94 -7.72
C THR A 76 -12.04 4.48 -8.99
N ALA A 77 -12.22 3.22 -9.39
CA ALA A 77 -11.61 2.71 -10.63
C ALA A 77 -11.96 3.57 -11.86
N LYS A 78 -13.22 4.04 -11.96
CA LYS A 78 -13.68 4.92 -13.04
C LYS A 78 -12.97 6.28 -13.02
N GLN A 79 -12.79 6.87 -11.84
CA GLN A 79 -12.07 8.14 -11.69
C GLN A 79 -10.58 8.00 -11.98
N ALA A 80 -9.95 6.92 -11.52
CA ALA A 80 -8.54 6.65 -11.80
C ALA A 80 -8.28 6.49 -13.30
N GLN A 81 -9.19 5.82 -14.02
CA GLN A 81 -9.09 5.66 -15.47
C GLN A 81 -9.27 7.00 -16.20
N ALA A 82 -10.27 7.80 -15.83
CA ALA A 82 -10.45 9.14 -16.40
C ALA A 82 -9.26 10.07 -16.11
N LEU A 83 -8.67 9.97 -14.91
CA LEU A 83 -7.47 10.74 -14.56
C LEU A 83 -6.28 10.38 -15.44
N ALA A 84 -6.10 9.10 -15.79
CA ALA A 84 -5.00 8.68 -16.65
C ALA A 84 -5.05 9.37 -18.03
N GLU A 85 -6.24 9.49 -18.62
CA GLU A 85 -6.46 10.17 -19.89
C GLU A 85 -6.12 11.67 -19.81
N VAL A 86 -6.61 12.35 -18.76
CA VAL A 86 -6.35 13.78 -18.54
C VAL A 86 -4.86 14.06 -18.28
N LEU A 87 -4.20 13.22 -17.48
CA LEU A 87 -2.76 13.37 -17.19
C LEU A 87 -1.90 13.13 -18.45
N GLN A 88 -2.28 12.21 -19.33
CA GLN A 88 -1.59 11.99 -20.60
C GLN A 88 -1.73 13.19 -21.54
N ALA A 89 -2.93 13.76 -21.65
CA ALA A 89 -3.16 14.97 -22.45
C ALA A 89 -2.33 16.16 -21.92
N ALA A 90 -2.39 16.43 -20.61
CA ALA A 90 -1.63 17.52 -19.99
C ALA A 90 -0.10 17.35 -20.13
N ALA A 91 0.40 16.12 -20.10
CA ALA A 91 1.83 15.85 -20.32
C ALA A 91 2.26 16.03 -21.79
N GLY A 92 1.33 15.86 -22.74
CA GLY A 92 1.55 16.14 -24.16
C GLY A 92 1.66 17.64 -24.46
N ASP A 93 0.84 18.45 -23.76
CA ASP A 93 0.79 19.90 -23.92
C ASP A 93 1.92 20.64 -23.17
N ALA A 94 2.56 20.01 -22.18
CA ALA A 94 3.66 20.60 -21.40
C ALA A 94 5.03 20.58 -22.12
N ARG A 95 5.06 20.32 -23.43
CA ARG A 95 6.25 20.32 -24.30
C ARG A 95 6.34 21.60 -25.12
#